data_AF-A0A7C5FGI0-F1
#
_entry.id   AF-A0A7C5FGI0-F1
#
_cell.length_a   1.000
_cell.length_b   1.000
_cell.length_c   1.000
_cell.angle_alpha   90.00
_cell.angle_beta   90.00
_cell.angle_gamma   90.00
#
_symmetry.space_group_name_H-M   'P 1'
#
loop_
_entity.id
_entity.type
_entity.pdbx_description
1 polymer ?
#
loop_
_entity_poly.entity_id
_entity_poly.type
_entity_poly.pdbx_seq_one_letter_code
_entity_poly.pdbx_strand_id
1 'polypeptide(L)'
;MSKIKKRESWGSKIGVIMAVAGSAVGLGNFLRFPVQAAQNGGGAFMIPYFISLFLLGIPLMWIEWTLGRYGGGFEHGTAPGIFHSIWQKNRFIKYFGVIGIFGPLIIFIYYTYIESWTLAYSFFSLTGKYLNISEQTS
;
A
#
# COMPACT_ATOMS: atom_id res chain seq x y z
N MET A 1 -38.94 -6.54 1.62
CA MET A 1 -37.90 -7.40 2.23
C MET A 1 -36.57 -7.06 1.56
N SER A 2 -35.74 -6.19 2.14
CA SER A 2 -34.46 -5.81 1.54
C SER A 2 -33.51 -7.01 1.55
N LYS A 3 -33.04 -7.45 0.37
CA LYS A 3 -31.99 -8.48 0.28
C LYS A 3 -30.77 -8.00 1.06
N ILE A 4 -30.48 -8.64 2.20
CA ILE A 4 -29.21 -8.45 2.90
C ILE A 4 -28.13 -8.95 1.96
N LYS A 5 -27.33 -8.02 1.40
CA LYS A 5 -26.29 -8.35 0.42
C LYS A 5 -25.13 -8.98 1.18
N LYS A 6 -25.06 -10.31 1.20
CA LYS A 6 -23.97 -11.05 1.84
C LYS A 6 -22.63 -10.58 1.26
N ARG A 7 -21.74 -10.09 2.12
CA ARG A 7 -20.38 -9.64 1.74
C ARG A 7 -19.63 -10.77 1.04
N GLU A 8 -18.91 -10.42 -0.02
CA GLU A 8 -18.03 -11.37 -0.70
C GLU A 8 -16.87 -11.77 0.21
N SER A 9 -16.57 -13.07 0.22
CA SER A 9 -15.46 -13.65 0.96
C SER A 9 -14.37 -14.10 0.02
N TRP A 10 -13.12 -14.03 0.47
CA TRP A 10 -11.99 -14.53 -0.29
C TRP A 10 -12.11 -16.04 -0.57
N GLY A 11 -11.87 -16.42 -1.82
CA GLY A 11 -11.96 -17.82 -2.26
C GLY A 11 -10.83 -18.72 -1.70
N SER A 12 -9.69 -18.15 -1.30
CA SER A 12 -8.59 -18.91 -0.71
C SER A 12 -7.74 -18.07 0.25
N LYS A 13 -7.19 -18.72 1.29
CA LYS A 13 -6.25 -18.08 2.23
C LYS A 13 -4.97 -17.62 1.54
N ILE A 14 -4.48 -18.43 0.60
CA ILE A 14 -3.26 -18.11 -0.16
C ILE A 14 -3.47 -16.86 -1.04
N GLY A 15 -4.67 -16.70 -1.63
CA GLY A 15 -5.02 -15.52 -2.40
C GLY A 15 -5.00 -14.24 -1.55
N VAL A 16 -5.49 -14.32 -0.31
CA VAL A 16 -5.40 -13.20 0.65
C VAL A 16 -3.94 -12.85 0.94
N ILE A 17 -3.11 -13.86 1.25
CA ILE A 17 -1.70 -13.63 1.59
C ILE A 17 -0.96 -12.97 0.43
N MET A 18 -1.18 -13.46 -0.80
CA MET A 18 -0.54 -12.87 -1.99
C MET A 18 -1.03 -11.44 -2.26
N ALA A 19 -2.33 -11.17 -2.12
CA ALA A 19 -2.87 -9.83 -2.30
C ALA A 19 -2.28 -8.83 -1.28
N VAL A 20 -2.18 -9.23 -0.02
CA VAL A 20 -1.59 -8.41 1.05
C VAL A 20 -0.09 -8.23 0.84
N ALA A 21 0.64 -9.30 0.51
CA ALA A 21 2.07 -9.23 0.24
C ALA A 21 2.39 -8.33 -0.96
N GLY A 22 1.61 -8.44 -2.05
CA GLY A 22 1.74 -7.58 -3.22
C GLY A 22 1.45 -6.10 -2.91
N SER A 23 0.52 -5.83 -1.99
CA SER A 23 0.26 -4.45 -1.54
C SER A 23 1.34 -3.90 -0.60
N ALA A 24 2.03 -4.76 0.14
CA ALA A 24 3.06 -4.36 1.10
C ALA A 24 4.44 -4.14 0.45
N VAL A 25 4.71 -4.83 -0.67
CA VAL A 25 5.95 -4.68 -1.43
C VAL A 25 5.75 -3.67 -2.55
N GLY A 26 6.54 -2.59 -2.55
CA GLY A 26 6.44 -1.55 -3.58
C GLY A 26 7.78 -0.89 -3.91
N LEU A 27 7.76 0.03 -4.88
CA LEU A 27 8.95 0.76 -5.36
C LEU A 27 9.74 1.44 -4.24
N GLY A 28 9.06 1.94 -3.21
CA GLY A 28 9.71 2.52 -2.03
C GLY A 28 10.65 1.56 -1.31
N ASN A 29 10.27 0.28 -1.17
CA ASN A 29 11.14 -0.74 -0.58
C ASN A 29 12.33 -1.09 -1.48
N PHE A 30 12.20 -0.94 -2.80
CA PHE A 30 13.30 -1.21 -3.72
C PHE A 30 14.31 -0.07 -3.82
N LEU A 31 13.84 1.18 -3.82
CA LEU A 31 14.70 2.34 -4.08
C LEU A 31 15.13 3.06 -2.80
N ARG A 32 14.21 3.25 -1.86
CA ARG A 32 14.48 4.07 -0.67
C ARG A 32 15.22 3.28 0.41
N PHE A 33 14.86 2.02 0.61
CA PHE A 33 15.49 1.16 1.62
C PHE A 33 17.01 1.02 1.43
N PRO A 34 17.54 0.63 0.25
CA PRO A 34 18.99 0.47 0.10
C PRO A 34 19.74 1.79 0.25
N VAL A 35 19.16 2.91 -0.21
CA VAL A 35 19.76 4.24 -0.04
C VAL A 35 19.87 4.59 1.45
N GLN A 36 18.81 4.36 2.22
CA GLN A 36 18.81 4.61 3.66
C GLN A 36 19.76 3.66 4.40
N ALA A 37 19.80 2.38 4.03
CA ALA A 37 20.74 1.43 4.61
C ALA A 37 22.18 1.87 4.34
N ALA A 38 22.53 2.20 3.08
CA ALA A 38 23.86 2.63 2.70
C ALA A 38 24.31 3.91 3.44
N GLN A 39 23.42 4.91 3.57
CA GLN A 39 23.72 6.17 4.25
C GLN A 39 23.85 6.03 5.77
N ASN A 40 23.16 5.08 6.40
CA ASN A 40 23.11 4.92 7.85
C ASN A 40 23.99 3.76 8.37
N GLY A 41 25.15 3.54 7.76
CA GLY A 41 26.10 2.52 8.23
C GLY A 41 25.88 1.12 7.65
N GLY A 42 25.23 1.03 6.48
CA GLY A 42 25.06 -0.20 5.72
C GLY A 42 24.32 -1.29 6.50
N GLY A 43 25.02 -2.38 6.79
CA GLY A 43 24.46 -3.50 7.55
C GLY A 43 24.08 -3.16 8.99
N ALA A 44 24.72 -2.16 9.62
CA ALA A 44 24.40 -1.76 10.99
C ALA A 44 22.99 -1.15 11.11
N PHE A 45 22.48 -0.53 10.05
CA PHE A 45 21.12 0.01 9.97
C PHE A 45 20.03 -1.06 10.16
N MET A 46 20.35 -2.33 9.88
CA MET A 46 19.39 -3.43 10.04
C MET A 46 18.96 -3.64 11.49
N ILE A 47 19.83 -3.34 12.46
CA ILE A 47 19.53 -3.54 13.89
C ILE A 47 18.36 -2.65 14.34
N PRO A 48 18.43 -1.30 14.24
CA PRO A 48 17.29 -0.45 14.59
C PRO A 48 16.08 -0.69 13.67
N TYR A 49 16.30 -1.05 12.40
CA TYR A 49 15.22 -1.40 11.48
C TYR A 49 14.37 -2.56 11.99
N PHE A 50 14.99 -3.70 12.35
CA PHE A 50 14.27 -4.85 12.87
C PHE A 50 13.61 -4.56 14.23
N ILE A 51 14.29 -3.82 15.12
CA ILE A 51 13.70 -3.41 16.40
C ILE A 51 12.41 -2.61 16.16
N SER A 52 12.45 -1.63 15.25
CA SER A 52 11.26 -0.84 14.89
C SER A 52 10.18 -1.68 14.23
N LEU A 53 10.55 -2.68 13.41
CA LEU A 53 9.61 -3.59 12.79
C LEU A 53 8.86 -4.44 13.82
N PHE A 54 9.55 -4.99 14.81
CA PHE A 54 8.93 -5.80 15.86
C PHE A 54 8.10 -4.96 16.84
N LEU A 55 8.59 -3.77 17.23
CA LEU A 55 7.93 -2.94 18.24
C LEU A 55 6.80 -2.07 17.69
N LEU A 56 6.90 -1.62 16.43
CA LEU A 56 5.92 -0.71 15.82
C LEU A 56 5.23 -1.37 14.64
N GLY A 57 5.99 -1.97 13.72
CA GLY A 57 5.43 -2.56 12.50
C GLY A 57 4.38 -3.63 12.78
N ILE A 58 4.73 -4.68 13.54
CA ILE A 58 3.81 -5.79 13.84
C ILE A 58 2.58 -5.33 14.64
N PRO A 59 2.71 -4.55 15.73
CA PRO A 59 1.55 -4.08 16.47
C PRO A 59 0.61 -3.20 15.64
N LEU A 60 1.15 -2.30 14.81
CA LEU A 60 0.35 -1.46 13.92
C LEU A 60 -0.40 -2.30 12.88
N MET A 61 0.25 -3.29 12.27
CA MET A 61 -0.41 -4.20 11.33
C MET A 61 -1.57 -4.97 11.99
N TRP A 62 -1.41 -5.43 13.24
CA TRP A 62 -2.49 -6.09 13.97
C TRP A 62 -3.65 -5.14 14.27
N ILE A 63 -3.37 -3.90 14.67
CA ILE A 63 -4.42 -2.89 14.89
C ILE A 63 -5.19 -2.65 13.59
N GLU A 64 -4.50 -2.39 12.49
CA GLU A 64 -5.14 -2.12 11.20
C GLU A 64 -5.99 -3.30 10.72
N TRP A 65 -5.46 -4.53 10.83
CA TRP A 65 -6.15 -5.74 10.43
C TRP A 65 -7.40 -6.03 11.28
N THR A 66 -7.30 -5.84 12.60
CA THR A 66 -8.44 -6.01 13.51
C THR A 66 -9.51 -4.94 13.27
N LEU A 67 -9.10 -3.69 13.02
CA LEU A 67 -10.00 -2.59 12.67
C LEU A 67 -10.74 -2.85 11.36
N GLY A 68 -10.02 -3.32 10.34
CA GLY A 68 -10.57 -3.69 9.03
C GLY A 68 -11.60 -4.82 9.12
N ARG A 69 -11.33 -5.85 9.92
CA ARG A 69 -12.29 -6.92 10.20
C ARG A 69 -13.49 -6.44 10.98
N TYR A 70 -13.28 -5.62 12.01
CA TYR A 70 -14.35 -5.06 12.83
C TYR A 70 -15.29 -4.21 11.97
N GLY A 71 -14.78 -3.20 11.28
CA GLY A 71 -15.59 -2.36 10.40
C GLY A 71 -16.21 -3.14 9.24
N GLY A 72 -15.52 -4.18 8.78
CA GLY A 72 -16.06 -5.11 7.81
C GLY A 72 -17.25 -5.95 8.29
N GLY A 73 -17.35 -6.20 9.60
CA GLY A 73 -18.53 -6.80 10.24
C GLY A 73 -19.76 -5.89 10.26
N PHE A 74 -19.56 -4.57 10.18
CA PHE A 74 -20.63 -3.58 10.06
C PHE A 74 -20.90 -3.16 8.60
N GLU A 75 -20.50 -3.97 7.63
CA GLU A 75 -20.59 -3.73 6.18
C GLU A 75 -19.78 -2.53 5.65
N HIS A 76 -19.01 -1.84 6.50
CA HIS A 76 -18.20 -0.70 6.10
C HIS A 76 -16.80 -1.15 5.63
N GLY A 77 -16.45 -0.86 4.38
CA GLY A 77 -15.13 -1.15 3.80
C GLY A 77 -14.16 0.03 3.77
N THR A 78 -14.65 1.23 4.09
CA THR A 78 -13.91 2.48 3.97
C THR A 78 -13.58 3.05 5.33
N ALA A 79 -12.42 3.71 5.47
CA ALA A 79 -11.98 4.31 6.74
C ALA A 79 -13.08 5.14 7.46
N PRO A 80 -13.83 6.04 6.80
CA PRO A 80 -14.93 6.79 7.43
C PRO A 80 -16.05 5.91 8.01
N GLY A 81 -16.33 4.77 7.37
CA GLY A 81 -17.35 3.83 7.81
C GLY A 81 -16.89 2.95 8.97
N ILE A 82 -15.61 2.57 8.98
CA ILE A 82 -14.99 1.85 10.12
C ILE A 82 -14.99 2.75 11.36
N PHE A 83 -14.54 4.00 11.20
CA PHE A 83 -14.54 5.00 12.27
C PHE A 83 -15.94 5.34 12.79
N HIS A 84 -16.95 5.33 11.92
CA HIS A 84 -18.35 5.46 12.36
C HIS A 84 -18.82 4.30 13.23
N SER A 85 -18.39 3.07 12.90
CA SER A 85 -18.81 1.85 13.59
C SER A 85 -18.15 1.67 14.96
N ILE A 86 -16.97 2.26 15.16
CA ILE A 86 -16.24 2.21 16.44
C ILE A 86 -16.78 3.25 17.42
N TRP A 87 -17.15 4.43 16.93
CA TRP A 87 -17.61 5.52 17.79
C TRP A 87 -18.90 6.14 17.29
N GLN A 88 -20.02 5.45 17.52
CA GLN A 88 -21.36 5.90 17.11
C GLN A 88 -21.78 7.22 17.76
N LYS A 89 -21.24 7.56 18.94
CA LYS A 89 -21.68 8.70 19.76
C LYS A 89 -21.15 10.07 19.28
N ASN A 90 -20.12 10.11 18.44
CA ASN A 90 -19.51 11.37 17.96
C ASN A 90 -19.43 11.40 16.43
N ARG A 91 -20.28 12.24 15.81
CA ARG A 91 -20.39 12.38 14.35
C ARG A 91 -19.12 12.96 13.72
N PHE A 92 -18.29 13.68 14.48
CA PHE A 92 -17.06 14.31 13.99
C PHE A 92 -15.96 13.31 13.60
N ILE A 93 -15.96 12.10 14.18
CA ILE A 93 -14.96 11.06 13.90
C ILE A 93 -15.04 10.53 12.45
N LYS A 94 -16.18 10.70 11.78
CA LYS A 94 -16.32 10.40 10.34
C LYS A 94 -15.40 11.26 9.47
N TYR A 95 -15.26 12.54 9.81
CA TYR A 95 -14.43 13.48 9.03
C TYR A 95 -12.94 13.18 9.19
N PHE A 96 -12.51 12.69 10.36
CA PHE A 96 -11.14 12.15 10.54
C PHE A 96 -10.87 10.96 9.62
N GLY A 97 -11.83 10.05 9.47
CA GLY A 97 -11.70 8.94 8.52
C GLY A 97 -11.60 9.37 7.05
N VAL A 98 -12.20 10.52 6.69
CA VAL A 98 -12.10 11.09 5.33
C VAL A 98 -10.71 11.67 5.09
N ILE A 99 -10.11 12.33 6.09
CA ILE A 99 -8.71 12.80 6.02
C ILE A 99 -7.76 11.61 5.78
N GLY A 100 -8.04 10.45 6.40
CA GLY A 100 -7.28 9.23 6.19
C GLY A 100 -7.27 8.70 4.74
N ILE A 101 -8.21 9.11 3.89
CA ILE A 101 -8.25 8.72 2.46
C ILE A 101 -7.32 9.61 1.62
N PHE A 102 -7.13 10.87 2.00
CA PHE A 102 -6.32 11.80 1.20
C PHE A 102 -4.84 11.39 1.13
N GLY A 103 -4.27 10.87 2.22
CA GLY A 103 -2.87 10.42 2.23
C GLY A 103 -2.58 9.36 1.16
N PRO A 104 -3.26 8.21 1.18
CA PRO A 104 -3.13 7.18 0.14
C PRO A 104 -3.44 7.69 -1.27
N LEU A 105 -4.40 8.61 -1.42
CA LEU A 105 -4.75 9.19 -2.73
C LEU A 105 -3.58 9.97 -3.36
N ILE A 106 -2.92 10.82 -2.57
CA ILE A 106 -1.76 11.60 -3.03
C ILE A 106 -0.61 10.65 -3.40
N ILE A 107 -0.36 9.65 -2.57
CA ILE A 107 0.68 8.63 -2.84
C ILE A 107 0.35 7.87 -4.12
N PHE A 108 -0.91 7.49 -4.33
CA PHE A 108 -1.36 6.80 -5.53
C PHE A 108 -1.08 7.61 -6.80
N ILE A 109 -1.44 8.90 -6.83
CA ILE A 109 -1.18 9.78 -7.98
C ILE A 109 0.32 9.84 -8.32
N TYR A 110 1.17 10.01 -7.29
CA TYR A 110 2.62 10.04 -7.48
C TYR A 110 3.18 8.70 -7.99
N TYR A 111 2.70 7.59 -7.45
CA TYR A 111 3.13 6.25 -7.85
C TYR A 111 2.71 5.94 -9.29
N THR A 112 1.46 6.22 -9.67
CA THR A 112 0.97 6.03 -11.04
C THR A 112 1.79 6.84 -12.06
N TYR A 113 2.23 8.05 -11.69
CA TYR A 113 3.11 8.84 -12.55
C TYR A 113 4.45 8.14 -12.80
N ILE A 114 5.12 7.61 -11.76
CA ILE A 114 6.38 6.87 -11.91
C ILE A 114 6.19 5.58 -12.71
N GLU A 115 5.12 4.84 -12.44
CA GLU A 115 4.77 3.61 -13.16
C GLU A 115 4.56 3.88 -14.66
N SER A 116 3.93 5.00 -15.02
CA SER A 116 3.71 5.36 -16.44
C SER A 116 5.02 5.54 -17.22
N TRP A 117 6.03 6.17 -16.61
CA TRP A 117 7.35 6.31 -17.23
C TRP A 117 8.05 4.96 -17.32
N THR A 118 8.02 4.18 -16.23
CA THR A 118 8.63 2.84 -16.19
C THR A 118 8.04 1.92 -17.25
N LEU A 119 6.73 1.99 -17.47
CA LEU A 119 6.04 1.26 -18.52
C LEU A 119 6.45 1.73 -19.92
N ALA A 120 6.60 3.04 -20.13
CA ALA A 120 7.08 3.59 -21.39
C ALA A 120 8.51 3.11 -21.71
N TYR A 121 9.43 3.18 -20.74
CA TYR A 121 10.80 2.64 -20.89
C TYR A 121 10.79 1.14 -21.19
N SER A 122 9.95 0.38 -20.48
CA SER A 122 9.81 -1.06 -20.71
C SER A 122 9.32 -1.35 -22.14
N PHE A 123 8.32 -0.61 -22.62
CA PHE A 123 7.80 -0.75 -23.98
C PHE A 123 8.83 -0.36 -25.05
N PHE A 124 9.56 0.74 -24.86
CA PHE A 124 10.64 1.13 -25.77
C PHE A 124 11.80 0.13 -25.78
N SER A 125 12.07 -0.53 -24.64
CA SER A 125 13.07 -1.59 -24.54
C SER A 125 12.62 -2.84 -25.30
N LEU A 126 11.34 -3.22 -25.21
CA LEU A 126 10.79 -4.36 -25.95
C LEU A 126 10.66 -4.10 -27.45
N THR A 127 10.36 -2.87 -27.84
CA THR A 127 10.19 -2.47 -29.26
C THR A 127 11.55 -2.20 -29.94
N GLY A 128 12.67 -2.32 -29.22
CA GLY A 128 14.02 -2.11 -29.78
C GLY A 128 14.27 -0.68 -30.27
N LYS A 129 13.45 0.31 -29.87
CA LYS A 129 13.65 1.70 -30.30
C LYS A 129 14.96 2.28 -29.78
N TYR A 130 15.49 1.76 -28.67
CA TYR A 130 16.82 2.15 -28.18
C TYR A 130 17.97 1.69 -29.10
N LEU A 131 17.81 0.59 -29.83
CA LEU A 131 18.83 0.07 -30.75
C LEU A 131 18.97 0.94 -32.02
N ASN A 132 17.85 1.50 -32.49
CA ASN A 132 17.83 2.36 -33.68
C ASN A 132 18.39 3.77 -33.42
N ILE A 133 18.49 4.20 -32.16
CA ILE A 133 19.05 5.52 -31.78
C ILE A 133 20.58 5.46 -31.76
N SER A 134 21.18 4.31 -31.40
CA SER A 134 22.64 4.13 -31.43
C SER A 134 23.24 4.11 -32.84
N GLU A 135 22.50 3.70 -33.88
CA GLU A 135 23.02 3.63 -35.25
C GLU A 135 23.09 5.00 -35.95
N GLN A 136 22.29 5.99 -35.54
CA GLN A 136 22.28 7.32 -36.20
C GLN A 136 23.40 8.26 -35.75
N THR A 137 24.24 7.84 -34.80
CA THR A 137 25.32 8.67 -34.24
C THR A 137 26.73 8.22 -34.66
N SER A 138 26.83 7.37 -35.69
CA SER A 138 28.11 6.93 -36.29
C SER A 138 28.27 7.46 -37.71
#